data_AF-A0A8K0CER7-F1
#
_entry.id   AF-A0A8K0CER7-F1
#
_cell.length_a   1.000
_cell.length_b   1.000
_cell.length_c   1.000
_cell.angle_alpha   90.00
_cell.angle_beta   90.00
_cell.angle_gamma   90.00
#
_symmetry.space_group_name_H-M   'P 1'
#
loop_
_entity.id
_entity.type
_entity.pdbx_description
1 polymer ?
#
loop_
_entity_poly.entity_id
_entity_poly.type
_entity_poly.pdbx_seq_one_letter_code
_entity_poly.pdbx_strand_id
1 'polypeptide(L)'
;MDLHTDQIIKQYYLKPSDVTETTLLANIIVDVSPQDCDGAFAYLPDLLGYGVVVYSLREDDSWRVTHNYFYLESLHGEFDIGGQRFQWNDGVFSLALSSVKPDGFRDVYFHSLAGIHLFNVSTKILRDRELATRSYHGDDDFKVVANRGEGAQTSSSDLHQPSGVLFLALVNQNALGCWNINKAPRIENFDIVYKDDQNFIYPADIKIYEDDVIVLSNTLPVQVYSRLNYDKVNFRVLIFKVADVVKGTACSPVVRRRIGYH
;
A
#
# COMPACT_ATOMS: atom_id res chain seq x y z
N MET A 1 -3.42 20.86 5.64
CA MET A 1 -3.35 21.47 6.98
C MET A 1 -1.90 21.90 7.19
N ASP A 2 -1.67 23.10 7.70
CA ASP A 2 -0.35 23.48 8.18
C ASP A 2 -0.17 22.92 9.60
N LEU A 3 0.85 22.08 9.79
CA LEU A 3 1.11 21.39 11.06
C LEU A 3 1.73 22.31 12.12
N HIS A 4 2.20 23.51 11.76
CA HIS A 4 2.72 24.49 12.70
C HIS A 4 1.62 25.39 13.28
N THR A 5 0.56 25.63 12.51
CA THR A 5 -0.51 26.57 12.85
C THR A 5 -1.87 25.90 13.08
N ASP A 6 -1.98 24.59 12.81
CA ASP A 6 -3.22 23.82 12.82
C ASP A 6 -4.33 24.40 11.92
N GLN A 7 -3.94 25.13 10.87
CA GLN A 7 -4.88 25.78 9.94
C GLN A 7 -5.09 24.96 8.67
N ILE A 8 -6.33 24.98 8.16
CA ILE A 8 -6.65 24.44 6.84
C ILE A 8 -6.14 25.44 5.79
N ILE A 9 -5.02 25.10 5.15
CA ILE A 9 -4.43 25.92 4.07
C ILE A 9 -5.01 25.61 2.68
N LYS A 10 -5.62 24.43 2.52
CA LYS A 10 -6.25 24.00 1.26
C LYS A 10 -7.26 22.91 1.52
N GLN A 11 -8.35 22.95 0.76
CA GLN A 11 -9.36 21.92 0.68
C GLN A 11 -9.73 21.75 -0.78
N TYR A 12 -9.83 20.50 -1.23
CA TYR A 12 -10.24 20.15 -2.58
C TYR A 12 -11.40 19.15 -2.49
N TYR A 13 -12.44 19.38 -3.29
CA TYR A 13 -13.58 18.49 -3.40
C TYR A 13 -13.47 17.72 -4.71
N LEU A 14 -13.44 16.40 -4.65
CA LEU A 14 -13.39 15.56 -5.84
C LEU A 14 -14.59 15.87 -6.74
N LYS A 15 -14.35 15.95 -8.06
CA LYS A 15 -15.41 16.19 -9.04
C LYS A 15 -16.31 14.96 -9.11
N PRO A 16 -17.62 15.13 -9.40
CA PRO A 16 -18.53 14.01 -9.62
C PRO A 16 -18.06 13.03 -10.71
N SER A 17 -17.27 13.49 -11.69
CA SER A 17 -16.68 12.64 -12.73
C SER A 17 -15.61 11.66 -12.23
N ASP A 18 -15.03 11.92 -11.07
CA ASP A 18 -13.87 11.19 -10.57
C ASP A 18 -14.26 10.14 -9.52
N VAL A 19 -15.50 10.19 -9.06
CA VAL A 19 -16.10 9.28 -8.08
C VAL A 19 -17.25 8.50 -8.71
N THR A 20 -17.63 7.38 -8.09
CA THR A 20 -18.78 6.55 -8.45
C THR A 20 -19.79 6.56 -7.30
N GLU A 21 -21.00 6.01 -7.54
CA GLU A 21 -22.01 5.85 -6.49
C GLU A 21 -21.53 4.96 -5.33
N THR A 22 -20.56 4.09 -5.58
CA THR A 22 -19.98 3.17 -4.61
C THR A 22 -18.64 3.66 -4.06
N THR A 23 -18.15 4.86 -4.41
CA THR A 23 -16.81 5.29 -4.01
C THR A 23 -16.60 5.21 -2.50
N LEU A 24 -15.52 4.53 -2.10
CA LEU A 24 -15.02 4.49 -0.74
C LEU A 24 -13.49 4.53 -0.79
N LEU A 25 -12.94 5.69 -0.44
CA LEU A 25 -11.49 5.93 -0.53
C LEU A 25 -10.78 5.30 0.68
N ALA A 26 -9.96 4.28 0.43
CA ALA A 26 -9.31 3.50 1.48
C ALA A 26 -8.15 4.24 2.15
N ASN A 27 -7.40 5.01 1.36
CA ASN A 27 -6.12 5.59 1.75
C ASN A 27 -5.83 6.84 0.91
N ILE A 28 -4.77 7.57 1.27
CA ILE A 28 -4.20 8.66 0.49
C ILE A 28 -2.69 8.55 0.49
N ILE A 29 -2.11 8.50 -0.70
CA ILE A 29 -0.66 8.44 -0.91
C ILE A 29 -0.23 9.74 -1.55
N VAL A 30 0.65 10.47 -0.87
CA VAL A 30 1.11 11.79 -1.30
C VAL A 30 2.51 11.67 -1.89
N ASP A 31 2.64 12.01 -3.18
CA ASP A 31 3.89 11.98 -3.93
C ASP A 31 4.41 13.41 -4.08
N VAL A 32 5.43 13.72 -3.29
CA VAL A 32 6.08 15.03 -3.27
C VAL A 32 7.54 14.85 -3.66
N SER A 33 8.01 15.77 -4.51
CA SER A 33 9.43 15.96 -4.78
C SER A 33 9.97 17.02 -3.83
N PRO A 34 11.07 16.76 -3.08
CA PRO A 34 11.69 17.79 -2.23
C PRO A 34 12.15 19.03 -3.01
N GLN A 35 12.35 18.90 -4.33
CA GLN A 35 12.74 20.01 -5.20
C GLN A 35 11.54 20.80 -5.76
N ASP A 36 10.32 20.26 -5.64
CA ASP A 36 9.12 20.81 -6.26
C ASP A 36 7.87 20.42 -5.44
N CYS A 37 7.68 21.10 -4.30
CA CYS A 37 6.56 20.83 -3.40
C CYS A 37 5.20 21.18 -4.02
N ASP A 38 5.14 22.21 -4.88
CA ASP A 38 3.90 22.62 -5.55
C ASP A 38 3.49 21.65 -6.67
N GLY A 39 4.44 20.84 -7.17
CA GLY A 39 4.21 19.75 -8.12
C GLY A 39 3.73 18.44 -7.49
N ALA A 40 3.14 18.48 -6.28
CA ALA A 40 2.69 17.29 -5.57
C ALA A 40 1.49 16.62 -6.24
N PHE A 41 1.42 15.30 -6.09
CA PHE A 41 0.27 14.49 -6.48
C PHE A 41 -0.27 13.73 -5.27
N ALA A 42 -1.58 13.48 -5.25
CA ALA A 42 -2.19 12.54 -4.33
C ALA A 42 -2.87 11.40 -5.10
N TYR A 43 -2.69 10.17 -4.61
CA TYR A 43 -3.30 8.97 -5.14
C TYR A 43 -4.27 8.40 -4.11
N LEU A 44 -5.54 8.28 -4.47
CA LEU A 44 -6.62 7.87 -3.59
C LEU A 44 -7.23 6.57 -4.12
N PRO A 45 -6.80 5.39 -3.63
CA PRO A 45 -7.43 4.11 -3.98
C PRO A 45 -8.89 4.09 -3.53
N ASP A 46 -9.77 3.76 -4.47
CA ASP A 46 -11.21 3.63 -4.29
C ASP A 46 -11.58 2.14 -4.27
N LEU A 47 -11.78 1.61 -3.07
CA LEU A 47 -11.87 0.18 -2.82
C LEU A 47 -13.18 -0.44 -3.31
N LEU A 48 -14.28 0.33 -3.33
CA LEU A 48 -15.59 -0.11 -3.79
C LEU A 48 -15.96 0.43 -5.19
N GLY A 49 -15.22 1.43 -5.68
CA GLY A 49 -15.31 1.88 -7.07
C GLY A 49 -14.28 1.23 -8.01
N TYR A 50 -13.34 0.43 -7.50
CA TYR A 50 -12.30 -0.28 -8.27
C TYR A 50 -11.45 0.63 -9.16
N GLY A 51 -10.99 1.75 -8.61
CA GLY A 51 -10.20 2.73 -9.32
C GLY A 51 -9.24 3.47 -8.41
N VAL A 52 -8.40 4.31 -9.00
CA VAL A 52 -7.55 5.25 -8.25
C VAL A 52 -7.89 6.65 -8.73
N VAL A 53 -8.26 7.53 -7.81
CA VAL A 53 -8.36 8.96 -8.12
C VAL A 53 -6.98 9.58 -7.96
N VAL A 54 -6.54 10.30 -8.98
CA VAL A 54 -5.32 11.09 -8.95
C VAL A 54 -5.71 12.55 -8.81
N TYR A 55 -5.02 13.26 -7.92
CA TYR A 55 -5.14 14.69 -7.75
C TYR A 55 -3.78 15.35 -8.00
N SER A 56 -3.76 16.43 -8.78
CA SER A 56 -2.59 17.25 -9.07
C SER A 56 -2.70 18.58 -8.32
N LEU A 57 -1.75 18.87 -7.43
CA LEU A 57 -1.76 20.11 -6.66
C LEU A 57 -1.57 21.34 -7.57
N ARG A 58 -0.67 21.22 -8.55
CA ARG A 58 -0.33 22.31 -9.49
C ARG A 58 -1.49 22.68 -10.41
N GLU A 59 -2.18 21.67 -10.92
CA GLU A 59 -3.31 21.88 -11.83
C GLU A 59 -4.61 22.16 -11.07
N ASP A 60 -4.61 21.89 -9.76
CA ASP A 60 -5.79 21.88 -8.90
C ASP A 60 -6.96 21.10 -9.51
N ASP A 61 -6.63 19.97 -10.13
CA ASP A 61 -7.57 19.10 -10.83
C ASP A 61 -7.35 17.64 -10.43
N SER A 62 -8.39 16.84 -10.62
CA SER A 62 -8.35 15.39 -10.40
C SER A 62 -8.88 14.61 -11.60
N TRP A 63 -8.52 13.33 -11.66
CA TRP A 63 -9.05 12.40 -12.64
C TRP A 63 -9.09 10.99 -12.07
N ARG A 64 -9.99 10.16 -12.60
CA ARG A 64 -10.12 8.76 -12.23
C ARG A 64 -9.36 7.87 -13.20
N VAL A 65 -8.53 7.00 -12.63
CA VAL A 65 -7.80 5.95 -13.34
C VAL A 65 -8.52 4.63 -13.10
N THR A 66 -8.79 3.91 -14.19
CA THR A 66 -9.42 2.59 -14.15
C THR A 66 -8.53 1.58 -14.85
N HIS A 67 -8.34 0.42 -14.23
CA HIS A 67 -7.60 -0.70 -14.80
C HIS A 67 -8.09 -2.01 -14.18
N ASN A 68 -8.02 -3.12 -14.90
CA ASN A 68 -8.49 -4.43 -14.42
C ASN A 68 -7.77 -4.88 -13.13
N TYR A 69 -6.52 -4.44 -12.93
CA TYR A 69 -5.74 -4.77 -11.73
C TYR A 69 -6.21 -4.03 -10.46
N PHE A 70 -7.13 -3.07 -10.57
CA PHE A 70 -7.74 -2.42 -9.41
C PHE A 70 -8.95 -3.17 -8.83
N TYR A 71 -9.42 -4.20 -9.53
CA TYR A 71 -10.49 -5.05 -9.04
C TYR A 71 -9.97 -6.03 -7.97
N LEU A 72 -10.90 -6.57 -7.19
CA LEU A 72 -10.65 -7.75 -6.39
C LEU A 72 -10.26 -8.95 -7.26
N GLU A 73 -9.61 -9.92 -6.64
CA GLU A 73 -9.43 -11.25 -7.19
C GLU A 73 -10.50 -12.18 -6.64
N SER A 74 -11.41 -12.65 -7.51
CA SER A 74 -12.63 -13.37 -7.10
C SER A 74 -12.38 -14.65 -6.30
N LEU A 75 -11.19 -15.24 -6.38
CA LEU A 75 -10.80 -16.44 -5.63
C LEU A 75 -10.25 -16.13 -4.23
N HIS A 76 -10.09 -14.85 -3.87
CA HIS A 76 -9.37 -14.41 -2.68
C HIS A 76 -10.16 -13.42 -1.80
N GLY A 77 -11.49 -13.38 -1.95
CA GLY A 77 -12.40 -12.57 -1.13
C GLY A 77 -12.81 -13.21 0.21
N GLU A 78 -12.33 -14.42 0.52
CA GLU A 78 -12.59 -15.12 1.78
C GLU A 78 -11.56 -14.74 2.85
N PHE A 79 -12.05 -14.39 4.04
CA PHE A 79 -11.22 -14.01 5.19
C PHE A 79 -11.55 -14.87 6.42
N ASP A 80 -10.52 -15.26 7.16
CA ASP A 80 -10.61 -15.88 8.49
C ASP A 80 -9.70 -15.13 9.45
N ILE A 81 -10.25 -14.12 10.15
CA ILE A 81 -9.47 -13.17 10.95
C ILE A 81 -10.06 -13.08 12.35
N GLY A 82 -9.23 -13.33 13.38
CA GLY A 82 -9.69 -13.29 14.78
C GLY A 82 -10.81 -14.28 15.08
N GLY A 83 -10.85 -15.41 14.35
CA GLY A 83 -11.91 -16.42 14.45
C GLY A 83 -13.25 -16.01 13.81
N GLN A 84 -13.27 -14.93 13.03
CA GLN A 84 -14.42 -14.51 12.24
C GLN A 84 -14.20 -14.90 10.79
N ARG A 85 -15.21 -15.58 10.19
CA ARG A 85 -15.23 -15.90 8.77
C ARG A 85 -16.22 -15.02 8.04
N PHE A 86 -15.74 -14.34 7.01
CA PHE A 86 -16.54 -13.39 6.25
C PHE A 86 -15.95 -13.18 4.86
N GLN A 87 -16.73 -12.52 4.01
CA GLN A 87 -16.33 -12.16 2.66
C GLN A 87 -16.27 -10.65 2.54
N TRP A 88 -15.18 -10.15 1.95
CA TRP A 88 -15.09 -8.77 1.46
C TRP A 88 -14.69 -8.77 -0.01
N ASN A 89 -15.22 -7.79 -0.73
CA ASN A 89 -15.04 -7.62 -2.17
C ASN A 89 -14.17 -6.39 -2.50
N ASP A 90 -13.39 -5.94 -1.53
CA ASP A 90 -12.62 -4.71 -1.60
C ASP A 90 -11.50 -4.80 -2.65
N GLY A 91 -11.53 -3.87 -3.60
CA GLY A 91 -10.55 -3.70 -4.67
C GLY A 91 -9.25 -3.07 -4.20
N VAL A 92 -8.61 -2.29 -5.09
CA VAL A 92 -7.37 -1.55 -4.80
C VAL A 92 -7.50 -0.82 -3.46
N PHE A 93 -6.54 -1.07 -2.57
CA PHE A 93 -6.67 -0.65 -1.17
C PHE A 93 -5.48 0.15 -0.68
N SER A 94 -4.27 -0.23 -1.10
CA SER A 94 -3.04 0.46 -0.72
C SER A 94 -2.08 0.56 -1.89
N LEU A 95 -1.32 1.66 -1.91
CA LEU A 95 -0.26 1.96 -2.86
C LEU A 95 1.01 2.28 -2.06
N ALA A 96 2.18 1.92 -2.59
CA ALA A 96 3.48 2.26 -2.02
C ALA A 96 4.41 2.81 -3.11
N LEU A 97 5.10 3.91 -2.81
CA LEU A 97 5.96 4.62 -3.76
C LEU A 97 7.42 4.18 -3.63
N SER A 98 8.03 3.77 -4.74
CA SER A 98 9.48 3.59 -4.82
C SER A 98 10.22 4.91 -4.63
N SER A 99 11.54 4.80 -4.44
CA SER A 99 12.46 5.94 -4.67
C SER A 99 12.31 6.46 -6.10
N VAL A 100 12.60 7.76 -6.30
CA VAL A 100 12.63 8.37 -7.63
C VAL A 100 13.68 7.66 -8.49
N LYS A 101 13.27 7.22 -9.68
CA LYS A 101 14.12 6.57 -10.68
C LYS A 101 14.86 7.60 -11.53
N PRO A 102 15.87 7.19 -12.33
CA PRO A 102 16.63 8.10 -13.18
C PRO A 102 15.80 8.90 -14.20
N ASP A 103 14.60 8.42 -14.55
CA ASP A 103 13.66 9.10 -15.44
C ASP A 103 12.83 10.20 -14.74
N GLY A 104 13.01 10.40 -13.43
CA GLY A 104 12.28 11.38 -12.62
C GLY A 104 10.93 10.89 -12.10
N PHE A 105 10.54 9.65 -12.39
CA PHE A 105 9.29 9.05 -11.96
C PHE A 105 9.53 7.96 -10.90
N ARG A 106 8.45 7.48 -10.29
CA ARG A 106 8.48 6.40 -9.29
C ARG A 106 7.68 5.22 -9.84
N ASP A 107 7.98 4.03 -9.35
CA ASP A 107 7.04 2.92 -9.44
C ASP A 107 6.06 3.00 -8.27
N VAL A 108 4.77 2.84 -8.58
CA VAL A 108 3.71 2.68 -7.62
C VAL A 108 3.40 1.19 -7.52
N TYR A 109 3.75 0.57 -6.41
CA TYR A 109 3.31 -0.79 -6.10
C TYR A 109 1.94 -0.76 -5.48
N PHE A 110 1.03 -1.63 -5.91
CA PHE A 110 -0.32 -1.65 -5.39
C PHE A 110 -0.91 -3.06 -5.38
N HIS A 111 -1.95 -3.23 -4.58
CA HIS A 111 -2.71 -4.46 -4.47
C HIS A 111 -4.16 -4.14 -4.09
N SER A 112 -5.06 -5.07 -4.41
CA SER A 112 -6.38 -5.10 -3.80
C SER A 112 -6.33 -5.66 -2.37
N LEU A 113 -7.34 -5.38 -1.55
CA LEU A 113 -7.46 -6.03 -0.25
C LEU A 113 -7.81 -7.51 -0.44
N ALA A 114 -8.85 -7.77 -1.22
CA ALA A 114 -9.26 -9.12 -1.63
C ALA A 114 -8.43 -9.59 -2.83
N GLY A 115 -7.13 -9.78 -2.62
CA GLY A 115 -6.20 -10.24 -3.66
C GLY A 115 -4.85 -10.67 -3.10
N ILE A 116 -4.11 -11.45 -3.88
CA ILE A 116 -2.78 -11.98 -3.52
C ILE A 116 -1.69 -11.52 -4.48
N HIS A 117 -2.04 -10.97 -5.63
CA HIS A 117 -1.07 -10.41 -6.55
C HIS A 117 -0.61 -9.03 -6.10
N LEU A 118 0.65 -8.72 -6.43
CA LEU A 118 1.23 -7.39 -6.35
C LEU A 118 1.38 -6.88 -7.78
N PHE A 119 1.00 -5.63 -8.00
CA PHE A 119 1.11 -4.98 -9.29
C PHE A 119 1.98 -3.73 -9.19
N ASN A 120 2.43 -3.20 -10.32
CA ASN A 120 2.96 -1.85 -10.36
C ASN A 120 2.54 -1.07 -11.60
N VAL A 121 2.67 0.26 -11.49
CA VAL A 121 2.49 1.24 -12.56
C VAL A 121 3.45 2.41 -12.31
N SER A 122 3.99 3.01 -13.38
CA SER A 122 4.83 4.20 -13.24
C SER A 122 4.00 5.44 -12.94
N THR A 123 4.50 6.33 -12.08
CA THR A 123 3.89 7.65 -11.88
C THR A 123 3.89 8.49 -13.15
N LYS A 124 4.73 8.17 -14.15
CA LYS A 124 4.66 8.76 -15.50
C LYS A 124 3.29 8.58 -16.14
N ILE A 125 2.68 7.41 -15.95
CA ILE A 125 1.35 7.09 -16.50
C ILE A 125 0.28 7.77 -15.65
N LEU A 126 0.36 7.66 -14.33
CA LEU A 126 -0.68 8.17 -13.43
C LEU A 126 -0.78 9.70 -13.41
N ARG A 127 0.35 10.41 -13.50
CA ARG A 127 0.43 11.87 -13.40
C ARG A 127 0.02 12.60 -14.68
N ASP A 128 0.00 11.91 -15.82
CA ASP A 128 -0.48 12.47 -17.09
C ASP A 128 -1.93 12.03 -17.31
N ARG A 129 -2.85 13.00 -17.34
CA ARG A 129 -4.29 12.72 -17.45
C ARG A 129 -4.63 11.92 -18.71
N GLU A 130 -4.05 12.25 -19.86
CA GLU A 130 -4.37 11.56 -21.12
C GLU A 130 -3.88 10.11 -21.10
N LEU A 131 -2.67 9.88 -20.56
CA LEU A 131 -2.13 8.53 -20.37
C LEU A 131 -2.89 7.75 -19.30
N ALA A 132 -3.36 8.40 -18.24
CA ALA A 132 -4.04 7.75 -17.14
C ALA A 132 -5.49 7.35 -17.48
N THR A 133 -6.19 8.14 -18.30
CA THR A 133 -7.63 7.94 -18.58
C THR A 133 -7.92 7.29 -19.93
N ARG A 134 -6.90 6.88 -20.68
CA ARG A 134 -7.12 6.16 -21.95
C ARG A 134 -7.74 4.79 -21.72
N SER A 135 -8.49 4.33 -22.71
CA SER A 135 -9.21 3.04 -22.65
C SER A 135 -8.30 1.82 -22.70
N TYR A 136 -7.12 1.95 -23.30
CA TYR A 136 -6.15 0.87 -23.42
C TYR A 136 -4.79 1.33 -22.87
N HIS A 137 -4.34 0.62 -21.83
CA HIS A 137 -3.00 0.73 -21.28
C HIS A 137 -2.12 -0.29 -21.99
N GLY A 138 -0.94 0.13 -22.44
CA GLY A 138 -0.02 -0.76 -23.14
C GLY A 138 0.49 -1.87 -22.22
N ASP A 139 1.06 -2.92 -22.83
CA ASP A 139 1.56 -4.10 -22.12
C ASP A 139 2.60 -3.78 -21.02
N ASP A 140 3.21 -2.59 -21.07
CA ASP A 140 4.25 -2.13 -20.15
C ASP A 140 3.82 -1.07 -19.14
N ASP A 141 2.57 -0.60 -19.15
CA ASP A 141 2.12 0.45 -18.22
C ASP A 141 1.81 -0.13 -16.84
N PHE A 142 0.93 -1.12 -16.81
CA PHE A 142 0.49 -1.84 -15.62
C PHE A 142 1.02 -3.26 -15.67
N LYS A 143 1.79 -3.67 -14.66
CA LYS A 143 2.43 -5.00 -14.65
C LYS A 143 2.04 -5.81 -13.44
N VAL A 144 1.88 -7.10 -13.64
CA VAL A 144 1.89 -8.07 -12.55
C VAL A 144 3.34 -8.21 -12.07
N VAL A 145 3.59 -7.91 -10.81
CA VAL A 145 4.92 -8.01 -10.19
C VAL A 145 5.12 -9.41 -9.64
N ALA A 146 4.22 -9.87 -8.79
CA ALA A 146 4.33 -11.17 -8.12
C ALA A 146 2.95 -11.73 -7.76
N ASN A 147 2.84 -13.05 -7.69
CA ASN A 147 1.85 -13.72 -6.84
C ASN A 147 2.48 -13.93 -5.45
N ARG A 148 1.85 -13.42 -4.39
CA ARG A 148 2.40 -13.43 -3.03
C ARG A 148 1.99 -14.65 -2.19
N GLY A 149 1.29 -15.60 -2.79
CA GLY A 149 0.86 -16.83 -2.14
C GLY A 149 -0.51 -16.74 -1.46
N GLU A 150 -1.03 -17.89 -1.07
CA GLU A 150 -2.33 -18.00 -0.39
C GLU A 150 -2.32 -17.27 0.96
N GLY A 151 -3.44 -16.62 1.31
CA GLY A 151 -3.55 -15.85 2.55
C GLY A 151 -2.84 -14.50 2.52
N ALA A 152 -2.28 -14.06 1.39
CA ALA A 152 -1.52 -12.81 1.30
C ALA A 152 -2.40 -11.53 1.18
N GLN A 153 -3.71 -11.61 1.43
CA GLN A 153 -4.59 -10.43 1.47
C GLN A 153 -4.01 -9.37 2.40
N THR A 154 -3.99 -8.12 1.94
CA THR A 154 -3.23 -7.05 2.58
C THR A 154 -4.05 -5.78 2.70
N SER A 155 -4.08 -5.18 3.89
CA SER A 155 -4.80 -3.92 4.18
C SER A 155 -3.94 -2.68 3.98
N SER A 156 -2.63 -2.79 4.10
CA SER A 156 -1.76 -1.64 3.91
C SER A 156 -0.35 -2.09 3.55
N SER A 157 0.32 -1.23 2.81
CA SER A 157 1.70 -1.42 2.41
C SER A 157 2.42 -0.08 2.43
N ASP A 158 3.70 -0.12 2.77
CA ASP A 158 4.58 1.04 2.64
C ASP A 158 6.00 0.56 2.35
N LEU A 159 6.79 1.41 1.71
CA LEU A 159 8.10 1.07 1.18
C LEU A 159 9.19 1.90 1.84
N HIS A 160 10.12 1.24 2.52
CA HIS A 160 11.31 1.88 3.05
C HIS A 160 12.28 2.19 1.90
N GLN A 161 12.18 3.41 1.36
CA GLN A 161 12.88 3.85 0.16
C GLN A 161 14.40 3.62 0.20
N PRO A 162 15.11 3.89 1.32
CA PRO A 162 16.56 3.64 1.39
C PRO A 162 16.96 2.17 1.21
N SER A 163 16.19 1.22 1.77
CA SER A 163 16.53 -0.21 1.69
C SER A 163 15.83 -0.96 0.55
N GLY A 164 14.80 -0.35 -0.03
CA GLY A 164 13.91 -0.97 -1.01
C GLY A 164 13.02 -2.07 -0.43
N VAL A 165 12.78 -2.08 0.88
CA VAL A 165 11.90 -3.10 1.49
C VAL A 165 10.47 -2.58 1.51
N LEU A 166 9.59 -3.28 0.77
CA LEU A 166 8.15 -3.14 0.86
C LEU A 166 7.64 -3.99 2.04
N PHE A 167 6.93 -3.36 2.97
CA PHE A 167 6.24 -4.04 4.06
C PHE A 167 4.75 -4.20 3.74
N LEU A 168 4.15 -5.30 4.20
CA LEU A 168 2.79 -5.71 3.87
C LEU A 168 2.03 -6.12 5.14
N ALA A 169 0.90 -5.50 5.43
CA ALA A 169 0.01 -5.86 6.52
C ALA A 169 -0.88 -7.05 6.11
N LEU A 170 -0.38 -8.28 6.31
CA LEU A 170 -1.04 -9.52 5.89
C LEU A 170 -2.20 -9.84 6.85
N VAL A 171 -3.40 -9.34 6.53
CA VAL A 171 -4.56 -9.40 7.43
C VAL A 171 -5.03 -10.83 7.69
N ASN A 172 -5.02 -11.68 6.68
CA ASN A 172 -5.50 -13.06 6.79
C ASN A 172 -4.48 -13.99 7.48
N GLN A 173 -3.29 -13.46 7.78
CA GLN A 173 -2.22 -14.18 8.46
C GLN A 173 -1.86 -13.59 9.82
N ASN A 174 -2.50 -12.50 10.25
CA ASN A 174 -2.11 -11.74 11.45
C ASN A 174 -0.59 -11.49 11.48
N ALA A 175 -0.05 -11.01 10.36
CA ALA A 175 1.39 -10.96 10.13
C ALA A 175 1.85 -9.69 9.40
N LEU A 176 3.08 -9.29 9.66
CA LEU A 176 3.82 -8.30 8.89
C LEU A 176 4.71 -9.05 7.90
N GLY A 177 4.37 -8.95 6.61
CA GLY A 177 5.17 -9.47 5.52
C GLY A 177 6.15 -8.44 4.99
N CYS A 178 7.12 -8.91 4.20
CA CYS A 178 8.04 -8.05 3.49
C CYS A 178 8.45 -8.63 2.13
N TRP A 179 8.96 -7.76 1.26
CA TRP A 179 9.72 -8.10 0.06
C TRP A 179 10.70 -6.98 -0.27
N ASN A 180 11.91 -7.31 -0.71
CA ASN A 180 12.85 -6.30 -1.18
C ASN A 180 12.72 -6.13 -2.70
N ILE A 181 12.33 -4.93 -3.16
CA ILE A 181 12.09 -4.62 -4.57
C ILE A 181 13.33 -4.76 -5.46
N ASN A 182 14.53 -4.83 -4.85
CA ASN A 182 15.80 -5.07 -5.54
C ASN A 182 16.10 -6.57 -5.74
N LYS A 183 15.23 -7.46 -5.25
CA LYS A 183 15.30 -8.91 -5.47
C LYS A 183 14.23 -9.32 -6.47
N ALA A 184 14.46 -10.44 -7.16
CA ALA A 184 13.48 -10.96 -8.12
C ALA A 184 12.11 -11.16 -7.44
N PRO A 185 11.00 -10.77 -8.08
CA PRO A 185 9.66 -10.82 -7.50
C PRO A 185 9.10 -12.26 -7.52
N ARG A 186 9.74 -13.15 -6.77
CA ARG A 186 9.39 -14.57 -6.68
C ARG A 186 9.08 -14.89 -5.23
N ILE A 187 8.18 -15.85 -5.01
CA ILE A 187 7.61 -16.15 -3.69
C ILE A 187 8.69 -16.42 -2.62
N GLU A 188 9.83 -17.02 -2.99
CA GLU A 188 10.94 -17.28 -2.08
C GLU A 188 11.69 -16.03 -1.59
N ASN A 189 11.43 -14.86 -2.20
CA ASN A 189 11.98 -13.58 -1.76
C ASN A 189 10.99 -12.75 -0.92
N PHE A 190 9.77 -13.26 -0.70
CA PHE A 190 8.83 -12.74 0.29
C PHE A 190 9.06 -13.47 1.61
N ASP A 191 8.88 -12.77 2.72
CA ASP A 191 9.04 -13.35 4.05
C ASP A 191 8.07 -12.74 5.06
N ILE A 192 7.85 -13.42 6.18
CA ILE A 192 7.09 -12.90 7.32
C ILE A 192 8.09 -12.50 8.40
N VAL A 193 8.09 -11.22 8.75
CA VAL A 193 9.04 -10.65 9.74
C VAL A 193 8.46 -10.58 11.14
N TYR A 194 7.13 -10.60 11.27
CA TYR A 194 6.44 -10.63 12.54
C TYR A 194 5.06 -11.29 12.38
N LYS A 195 4.66 -12.13 13.35
CA LYS A 195 3.34 -12.77 13.38
C LYS A 195 2.94 -13.02 14.83
N ASP A 196 1.69 -12.67 15.16
CA ASP A 196 1.08 -12.96 16.46
C ASP A 196 -0.45 -13.08 16.30
N ASP A 197 -0.95 -14.31 16.34
CA ASP A 197 -2.38 -14.61 16.13
C ASP A 197 -3.28 -14.17 17.31
N GLN A 198 -2.72 -13.69 18.42
CA GLN A 198 -3.46 -13.21 19.59
C GLN A 198 -3.43 -11.68 19.72
N ASN A 199 -2.25 -11.09 19.54
CA ASN A 199 -2.05 -9.66 19.78
C ASN A 199 -1.93 -8.83 18.51
N PHE A 200 -1.69 -9.44 17.36
CA PHE A 200 -1.53 -8.74 16.07
C PHE A 200 -2.62 -9.13 15.08
N ILE A 201 -3.84 -9.22 15.60
CA ILE A 201 -5.04 -9.41 14.78
C ILE A 201 -5.19 -8.21 13.85
N TYR A 202 -5.57 -8.45 12.60
CA TYR A 202 -5.90 -7.42 11.61
C TYR A 202 -4.95 -6.20 11.65
N PRO A 203 -3.68 -6.36 11.21
CA PRO A 203 -2.84 -5.19 10.93
C PRO A 203 -3.57 -4.31 9.92
N ALA A 204 -3.96 -3.11 10.31
CA ALA A 204 -4.88 -2.27 9.56
C ALA A 204 -4.15 -1.19 8.75
N ASP A 205 -3.01 -0.70 9.25
CA ASP A 205 -2.21 0.29 8.52
C ASP A 205 -0.72 0.16 8.81
N ILE A 206 0.10 0.55 7.83
CA ILE A 206 1.56 0.65 7.92
C ILE A 206 1.95 2.08 7.50
N LYS A 207 2.88 2.67 8.25
CA LYS A 207 3.63 3.85 7.83
C LYS A 207 5.10 3.69 8.17
N ILE A 208 5.94 4.19 7.29
CA ILE A 208 7.38 4.22 7.50
C ILE A 208 7.82 5.66 7.73
N TYR A 209 8.49 5.88 8.86
CA TYR A 209 9.08 7.16 9.19
C TYR A 209 10.55 6.93 9.52
N GLU A 210 11.43 7.54 8.73
CA GLU A 210 12.87 7.24 8.76
C GLU A 210 13.09 5.73 8.64
N ASP A 211 13.77 5.10 9.60
CA ASP A 211 14.03 3.66 9.66
C ASP A 211 13.04 2.88 10.54
N ASP A 212 11.92 3.49 10.93
CA ASP A 212 10.87 2.85 11.74
C ASP A 212 9.68 2.41 10.89
N VAL A 213 9.30 1.13 11.02
CA VAL A 213 8.04 0.57 10.53
C VAL A 213 7.02 0.67 11.65
N ILE A 214 6.04 1.55 11.48
CA ILE A 214 4.95 1.77 12.42
C ILE A 214 3.73 1.03 11.90
N VAL A 215 3.19 0.11 12.69
CA VAL A 215 2.03 -0.70 12.31
C VAL A 215 0.90 -0.53 13.30
N LEU A 216 -0.27 -0.15 12.81
CA LEU A 216 -1.51 -0.15 13.56
C LEU A 216 -2.18 -1.51 13.39
N SER A 217 -2.44 -2.21 14.50
CA SER A 217 -3.23 -3.44 14.53
C SER A 217 -4.45 -3.24 15.40
N ASN A 218 -5.59 -3.81 15.00
CA ASN A 218 -6.81 -3.76 15.77
C ASN A 218 -7.67 -5.03 15.63
N THR A 219 -8.80 -5.10 16.31
CA THR A 219 -9.71 -6.26 16.22
C THR A 219 -10.95 -5.97 15.39
N LEU A 220 -10.84 -5.17 14.32
CA LEU A 220 -12.00 -4.69 13.53
C LEU A 220 -12.92 -5.84 13.09
N PRO A 221 -12.46 -6.95 12.50
CA PRO A 221 -13.36 -8.03 12.12
C PRO A 221 -14.14 -8.62 13.30
N VAL A 222 -13.51 -8.76 14.46
CA VAL A 222 -14.16 -9.23 15.69
C VAL A 222 -15.22 -8.24 16.17
N GLN A 223 -14.95 -6.94 16.06
CA GLN A 223 -15.92 -5.90 16.40
C GLN A 223 -17.13 -5.91 15.46
N VAL A 224 -16.91 -6.05 14.15
CA VAL A 224 -17.97 -5.99 13.12
C VAL A 224 -18.86 -7.24 13.18
N TYR A 225 -18.27 -8.43 13.30
CA TYR A 225 -19.00 -9.70 13.19
C TYR A 225 -19.33 -10.36 14.54
N SER A 226 -18.85 -9.80 15.64
CA SER A 226 -19.19 -10.22 16.99
C SER A 226 -19.44 -9.00 17.89
N ARG A 227 -18.59 -8.75 18.88
CA ARG A 227 -18.64 -7.57 19.74
C ARG A 227 -17.24 -7.20 20.22
N LEU A 228 -17.01 -5.92 20.43
CA LEU A 228 -15.79 -5.43 21.06
C LEU A 228 -15.76 -5.87 22.53
N ASN A 229 -14.65 -6.47 22.98
CA ASN A 229 -14.42 -6.80 24.38
C ASN A 229 -13.56 -5.72 25.04
N TYR A 230 -14.18 -4.88 25.86
CA TYR A 230 -13.52 -3.76 26.54
C TYR A 230 -12.53 -4.18 27.63
N ASP A 231 -12.58 -5.44 28.09
CA ASP A 231 -11.63 -5.99 29.07
C ASP A 231 -10.31 -6.44 28.41
N LYS A 232 -10.20 -6.33 27.08
CA LYS A 232 -9.01 -6.71 26.29
C LYS A 232 -8.41 -5.50 25.57
N VAL A 233 -7.11 -5.60 25.28
CA VAL A 233 -6.42 -4.65 24.40
C VAL A 233 -6.83 -4.93 22.95
N ASN A 234 -7.65 -4.05 22.38
CA ASN A 234 -8.20 -4.19 21.03
C ASN A 234 -7.42 -3.41 19.96
N PHE A 235 -6.58 -2.46 20.34
CA PHE A 235 -5.83 -1.59 19.44
C PHE A 235 -4.37 -1.53 19.88
N ARG A 236 -3.44 -1.65 18.94
CA ARG A 236 -2.00 -1.59 19.21
C ARG A 236 -1.28 -0.82 18.12
N VAL A 237 -0.28 -0.04 18.52
CA VAL A 237 0.72 0.52 17.61
C VAL A 237 2.04 -0.18 17.92
N LEU A 238 2.58 -0.88 16.93
CA LEU A 238 3.87 -1.56 17.02
C LEU A 238 4.88 -0.76 16.21
N ILE A 239 6.12 -0.69 16.70
CA ILE A 239 7.20 0.02 16.01
C ILE A 239 8.38 -0.94 15.92
N PHE A 240 8.90 -1.12 14.71
CA PHE A 240 10.04 -1.96 14.42
C PHE A 240 11.12 -1.16 13.71
N LYS A 241 12.38 -1.36 14.06
CA LYS A 241 13.50 -0.87 13.25
C LYS A 241 13.62 -1.73 11.99
N VAL A 242 13.66 -1.09 10.82
CA VAL A 242 13.75 -1.78 9.51
C VAL A 242 14.91 -2.75 9.49
N ALA A 243 16.11 -2.31 9.91
CA ALA A 243 17.31 -3.14 9.88
C ALA A 243 17.22 -4.39 10.76
N ASP A 244 16.54 -4.30 11.90
CA ASP A 244 16.41 -5.39 12.85
C ASP A 244 15.35 -6.39 12.40
N VAL A 245 14.18 -5.90 11.97
CA VAL A 245 13.03 -6.76 11.66
C VAL A 245 13.25 -7.61 10.40
N VAL A 246 14.04 -7.12 9.44
CA VAL A 246 14.36 -7.86 8.20
C VAL A 246 15.60 -8.74 8.34
N LYS A 247 16.31 -8.69 9.47
CA LYS A 247 17.60 -9.36 9.63
C LYS A 247 17.44 -10.88 9.54
N GLY A 248 18.18 -11.49 8.63
CA GLY A 248 18.17 -12.95 8.44
C GLY A 248 16.97 -13.47 7.64
N THR A 249 16.12 -12.59 7.13
CA THR A 249 14.98 -12.94 6.28
C THR A 249 15.31 -12.80 4.80
N ALA A 250 14.45 -13.32 3.93
CA ALA A 250 14.58 -13.16 2.49
C ALA A 250 14.51 -11.68 2.04
N CYS A 251 14.06 -10.76 2.89
CA CYS A 251 13.94 -9.32 2.60
C CYS A 251 15.19 -8.51 2.95
N SER A 252 16.13 -9.10 3.70
CA SER A 252 17.39 -8.44 4.06
C SER A 252 18.07 -7.81 2.83
N PRO A 253 18.47 -6.51 2.88
CA PRO A 253 19.20 -5.87 1.79
C PRO A 253 20.46 -6.66 1.41
N VAL A 254 20.79 -6.67 0.12
CA VAL A 254 22.01 -7.34 -0.34
C VAL A 254 23.22 -6.56 0.20
N VAL A 255 23.96 -7.15 1.13
CA VAL A 255 25.22 -6.57 1.62
C VAL A 255 26.20 -6.54 0.45
N ARG A 256 26.37 -5.38 -0.19
CA ARG A 256 27.51 -5.14 -1.07
C ARG A 256 28.76 -5.11 -0.18
N ARG A 257 29.46 -6.23 -0.05
CA ARG A 257 30.82 -6.23 0.50
C ARG A 257 31.64 -5.30 -0.39
N ARG A 258 32.00 -4.11 0.10
CA ARG A 258 33.07 -3.31 -0.49
C ARG A 258 34.33 -4.14 -0.34
N ILE A 259 34.76 -4.79 -1.42
CA ILE A 259 36.11 -5.34 -1.51
C ILE A 259 37.01 -4.10 -1.56
N GLY A 260 37.58 -3.74 -0.40
CA GLY A 260 38.63 -2.74 -0.33
C GLY A 260 39.82 -3.27 -1.12
N TYR A 261 40.19 -2.57 -2.17
CA TYR A 261 41.51 -2.76 -2.77
C TYR A 261 42.52 -2.16 -1.79
N HIS A 262 43.35 -3.02 -1.21
CA HIS A 262 44.58 -2.64 -0.53
C HIS A 262 45.70 -2.44 -1.56
#